data_AF-A0A931Y752-F1
#
_entry.id   AF-A0A931Y752-F1
#
_cell.length_a   1.000
_cell.length_b   1.000
_cell.length_c   1.000
_cell.angle_alpha   90.00
_cell.angle_beta   90.00
_cell.angle_gamma   90.00
#
_symmetry.space_group_name_H-M   'P 1'
#
loop_
_entity.id
_entity.type
_entity.pdbx_description
1 polymer ?
#
loop_
_entity_poly.entity_id
_entity_poly.type
_entity_poly.pdbx_seq_one_letter_code
_entity_poly.pdbx_strand_id
1 'polypeptide(L)'
;MDLGLSGFIKRSVEEAKKSDAKAVIFELDTPGGRVDAAEEILEYIRSLKPILTIAFINDEASSAGAFISFGCDKIVMAPGSSIGSAEPRTSIGPTSEGTDEK
;
A
#
# COMPACT_ATOMS: atom_id res chain seq x y z
N MET A 1 8.29 3.04 -3.29
CA MET A 1 7.42 3.83 -2.41
C MET A 1 8.24 4.56 -1.34
N ASP A 2 8.10 5.89 -1.22
CA ASP A 2 8.85 6.74 -0.29
C ASP A 2 7.95 7.78 0.40
N LEU A 3 8.53 8.62 1.27
CA LEU A 3 7.80 9.64 2.02
C LEU A 3 7.29 10.81 1.15
N GLY A 4 7.85 11.03 -0.04
CA GLY A 4 7.36 12.06 -0.96
C GLY A 4 5.99 11.70 -1.55
N LEU A 5 5.73 10.39 -1.71
CA LEU A 5 4.48 9.88 -2.27
C LEU A 5 3.27 10.20 -1.37
N SER A 6 3.40 10.15 -0.05
CA SER A 6 2.29 10.47 0.86
C SER A 6 1.81 11.91 0.66
N GLY A 7 2.75 12.84 0.51
CA GLY A 7 2.46 14.24 0.19
C GLY A 7 1.79 14.41 -1.17
N PHE A 8 2.21 13.66 -2.19
CA PHE A 8 1.56 13.66 -3.50
C PHE A 8 0.12 13.17 -3.42
N ILE A 9 -0.11 11.99 -2.79
CA ILE A 9 -1.43 11.41 -2.61
C ILE A 9 -2.38 12.39 -1.90
N LYS A 10 -1.90 13.01 -0.81
CA LYS A 10 -2.70 14.01 -0.07
C LYS A 10 -3.14 15.15 -0.98
N ARG A 11 -2.24 15.73 -1.78
CA ARG A 11 -2.59 16.83 -2.70
C ARG A 11 -3.60 16.39 -3.76
N SER A 12 -3.41 15.21 -4.37
CA SER A 12 -4.31 14.67 -5.38
C SER A 12 -5.71 14.39 -4.83
N VAL A 13 -5.80 13.85 -3.61
CA VAL A 13 -7.09 13.59 -2.98
C VAL A 13 -7.79 14.87 -2.56
N GLU A 14 -7.06 15.90 -2.11
CA GLU A 14 -7.67 17.21 -1.83
C GLU A 14 -8.24 17.87 -3.10
N GLU A 15 -7.64 17.66 -4.27
CA GLU A 15 -8.21 18.08 -5.54
C GLU A 15 -9.49 17.31 -5.89
N ALA A 16 -9.50 15.99 -5.67
CA ALA A 16 -10.70 15.18 -5.84
C ALA A 16 -11.84 15.62 -4.91
N LYS A 17 -11.53 15.93 -3.64
CA LYS A 17 -12.51 16.48 -2.67
C LYS A 17 -13.10 17.80 -3.14
N LYS A 18 -12.28 18.73 -3.64
CA LYS A 18 -12.75 20.01 -4.19
C LYS A 18 -13.68 19.84 -5.38
N SER A 19 -13.56 18.71 -6.08
CA SER A 19 -14.41 18.34 -7.22
C SER A 19 -15.64 17.51 -6.82
N ASP A 20 -15.95 17.39 -5.52
CA ASP A 20 -17.04 16.58 -4.97
C ASP A 20 -17.01 15.10 -5.43
N ALA A 21 -15.79 14.56 -5.58
CA ALA A 21 -15.59 13.17 -5.98
C ALA A 21 -16.25 12.19 -4.98
N LYS A 22 -17.04 11.25 -5.52
CA LYS A 22 -17.70 10.21 -4.70
C LYS A 22 -16.80 9.01 -4.44
N ALA A 23 -15.76 8.83 -5.26
CA ALA A 23 -14.79 7.77 -5.11
C ALA A 23 -13.39 8.24 -5.53
N VAL A 24 -12.38 7.60 -4.95
CA VAL A 24 -10.97 7.72 -5.34
C VAL A 24 -10.45 6.32 -5.62
N ILE A 25 -9.81 6.15 -6.77
CA ILE A 25 -9.12 4.92 -7.16
C ILE A 25 -7.63 5.12 -6.97
N PHE A 26 -7.03 4.30 -6.13
CA PHE A 26 -5.60 4.19 -5.94
C PHE A 26 -5.09 3.05 -6.81
N GLU A 27 -4.49 3.38 -7.94
CA GLU A 27 -3.81 2.38 -8.77
C GLU A 27 -2.51 1.93 -8.09
N LEU A 28 -2.38 0.63 -7.90
CA LEU A 28 -1.23 -0.01 -7.26
C LEU A 28 -0.50 -0.86 -8.29
N ASP A 29 0.74 -0.47 -8.52
CA ASP A 29 1.76 -1.21 -9.26
C ASP A 29 3.10 -0.96 -8.55
N THR A 30 3.43 -1.82 -7.59
CA THR A 30 4.61 -1.66 -6.75
C THR A 30 5.07 -2.99 -6.13
N PRO A 31 6.39 -3.26 -6.13
CA PRO A 31 6.97 -4.38 -5.38
C PRO A 31 7.05 -4.08 -3.87
N GLY A 32 6.72 -2.85 -3.44
CA GLY A 32 6.73 -2.41 -2.06
C GLY A 32 7.55 -1.14 -1.81
N GLY A 33 8.06 -1.00 -0.60
CA GLY A 33 8.88 0.15 -0.20
C GLY A 33 8.91 0.33 1.30
N ARG A 34 9.11 1.57 1.76
CA ARG A 34 9.23 1.83 3.19
C ARG A 34 7.92 1.58 3.92
N VAL A 35 8.01 0.92 5.08
CA VAL A 35 6.84 0.60 5.93
C VAL A 35 6.24 1.85 6.55
N ASP A 36 7.06 2.80 7.00
CA ASP A 36 6.60 4.07 7.58
C ASP A 36 5.76 4.91 6.58
N ALA A 37 6.22 4.99 5.33
CA ALA A 37 5.45 5.62 4.26
C ALA A 37 4.13 4.89 3.97
N ALA A 38 4.14 3.55 4.03
CA ALA A 38 2.95 2.73 3.82
C ALA A 38 1.88 2.99 4.88
N GLU A 39 2.32 3.06 6.13
CA GLU A 39 1.48 3.33 7.30
C GLU A 39 0.85 4.72 7.20
N GLU A 40 1.63 5.75 6.88
CA GLU A 40 1.10 7.11 6.70
C GLU A 40 0.02 7.17 5.60
N ILE A 41 0.26 6.49 4.47
CA ILE A 41 -0.69 6.43 3.35
C ILE A 41 -1.95 5.68 3.76
N LEU A 42 -1.82 4.53 4.41
CA LEU A 42 -2.95 3.71 4.84
C LEU A 42 -3.84 4.44 5.86
N GLU A 43 -3.24 5.10 6.85
CA GLU A 43 -3.98 5.91 7.82
C GLU A 43 -4.71 7.07 7.14
N TYR A 44 -4.04 7.73 6.19
CA TYR A 44 -4.66 8.79 5.41
C TYR A 44 -5.87 8.27 4.61
N ILE A 45 -5.73 7.15 3.89
CA ILE A 45 -6.84 6.54 3.12
C ILE A 45 -8.03 6.25 4.03
N ARG A 46 -7.81 5.64 5.21
CA ARG A 46 -8.87 5.34 6.18
C ARG A 46 -9.61 6.58 6.69
N SER A 47 -8.94 7.73 6.68
CA SER A 47 -9.53 9.01 7.08
C SER A 47 -10.45 9.65 6.02
N LEU A 48 -10.46 9.14 4.79
CA LEU A 48 -11.15 9.77 3.65
C LEU A 48 -12.67 9.61 3.62
N LYS A 49 -13.28 9.06 4.68
CA LYS A 49 -14.74 8.96 4.76
C LYS A 49 -15.38 10.35 4.63
N PRO A 50 -16.48 10.50 3.86
CA PRO A 50 -17.32 9.45 3.28
C PRO A 50 -16.96 9.03 1.83
N ILE A 51 -15.79 9.42 1.30
CA ILE A 51 -15.39 9.09 -0.08
C ILE A 51 -15.09 7.59 -0.18
N LEU A 52 -15.65 6.92 -1.20
CA LEU A 52 -15.36 5.51 -1.46
C LEU A 52 -13.92 5.36 -1.96
N THR A 53 -13.12 4.57 -1.26
CA THR A 53 -11.73 4.30 -1.62
C THR A 53 -11.59 2.92 -2.27
N ILE A 54 -10.91 2.86 -3.41
CA ILE A 54 -10.73 1.63 -4.18
C ILE A 54 -9.25 1.45 -4.46
N ALA A 55 -8.65 0.36 -4.00
CA ALA A 55 -7.35 -0.08 -4.49
C ALA A 55 -7.56 -0.85 -5.79
N PHE A 56 -6.99 -0.36 -6.89
CA PHE A 56 -6.96 -1.07 -8.16
C PHE A 56 -5.56 -1.63 -8.38
N ILE A 57 -5.43 -2.94 -8.34
CA ILE A 57 -4.16 -3.64 -8.53
C ILE A 57 -4.01 -3.94 -10.01
N ASN A 58 -3.14 -3.19 -10.68
CA ASN A 58 -2.97 -3.29 -12.13
C ASN A 58 -2.02 -4.42 -12.52
N ASP A 59 -0.87 -4.53 -11.84
CA ASP A 59 0.10 -5.61 -12.05
C ASP A 59 0.51 -6.26 -10.71
N GLU A 60 1.17 -5.51 -9.84
CA GLU A 60 1.66 -6.04 -8.56
C GLU A 60 1.36 -5.10 -7.37
N ALA A 61 0.94 -5.66 -6.25
CA ALA A 61 0.92 -4.99 -4.95
C ALA A 61 1.58 -5.86 -3.89
N SER A 62 2.91 -5.82 -3.81
CA SER A 62 3.68 -6.60 -2.85
C SER A 62 4.08 -5.78 -1.61
N SER A 63 4.23 -6.46 -0.47
CA SER A 63 4.73 -5.88 0.78
C SER A 63 3.93 -4.64 1.19
N ALA A 64 4.55 -3.46 1.15
CA ALA A 64 3.91 -2.19 1.46
C ALA A 64 2.72 -1.84 0.54
N GLY A 65 2.71 -2.31 -0.71
CA GLY A 65 1.59 -2.16 -1.63
C GLY A 65 0.36 -2.95 -1.18
N ALA A 66 0.55 -4.22 -0.80
CA ALA A 66 -0.50 -5.04 -0.19
C ALA A 66 -1.04 -4.37 1.08
N PHE A 67 -0.16 -3.85 1.94
CA PHE A 67 -0.55 -3.18 3.17
C PHE A 67 -1.49 -1.99 2.90
N ILE A 68 -1.12 -1.08 1.99
CA ILE A 68 -1.96 0.06 1.59
C ILE A 68 -3.32 -0.39 1.05
N SER A 69 -3.36 -1.45 0.24
CA SER A 69 -4.61 -1.94 -0.35
C SER A 69 -5.65 -2.31 0.72
N PHE A 70 -5.22 -2.81 1.89
CA PHE A 70 -6.08 -3.14 3.03
C PHE A 70 -6.64 -1.93 3.77
N GLY A 71 -6.14 -0.73 3.46
CA GLY A 71 -6.70 0.53 3.93
C GLY A 71 -7.94 0.99 3.16
N CYS A 72 -8.16 0.48 1.94
CA CYS A 72 -9.26 0.88 1.07
C CYS A 72 -10.56 0.13 1.38
N ASP A 73 -11.70 0.72 0.99
CA ASP A 73 -13.02 0.09 1.13
C ASP A 73 -13.22 -1.09 0.18
N LYS A 74 -12.59 -1.03 -1.00
CA LYS A 74 -12.62 -2.09 -2.01
C LYS A 74 -11.24 -2.36 -2.59
N ILE A 75 -11.01 -3.62 -2.93
CA ILE A 75 -9.85 -4.05 -3.72
C ILE A 75 -10.38 -4.64 -5.02
N VAL A 76 -9.87 -4.15 -6.14
CA VAL A 76 -10.19 -4.62 -7.51
C VAL A 76 -8.87 -4.99 -8.18
N MET A 77 -8.85 -6.12 -8.88
CA MET A 77 -7.63 -6.68 -9.46
C MET A 77 -7.79 -6.88 -10.95
N ALA A 78 -6.78 -6.48 -11.73
CA ALA A 78 -6.69 -6.84 -13.14
C ALA A 78 -6.42 -8.35 -13.30
N PRO A 79 -6.88 -9.00 -14.39
CA PRO A 79 -6.56 -10.39 -14.65
C PRO A 79 -5.05 -10.63 -14.70
N GLY A 80 -4.56 -11.60 -13.93
CA GLY A 80 -3.12 -11.92 -13.87
C GLY A 80 -2.31 -11.07 -12.89
N SER A 81 -2.90 -10.03 -12.30
CA SER A 81 -2.23 -9.24 -11.26
C SER A 81 -2.04 -10.04 -9.95
N SER A 82 -1.12 -9.57 -9.10
CA SER A 82 -0.78 -10.22 -7.84
C SER A 82 -0.81 -9.25 -6.65
N ILE A 83 -1.19 -9.78 -5.49
CA ILE A 83 -1.15 -9.09 -4.20
C ILE A 83 -0.62 -10.04 -3.13
N GLY A 84 0.27 -9.58 -2.26
CA GLY A 84 0.75 -10.38 -1.15
C GLY A 84 2.16 -10.02 -0.69
N SER A 85 2.92 -11.04 -0.30
CA SER A 85 4.33 -10.88 0.15
C SER A 85 4.49 -9.83 1.28
N ALA A 86 3.51 -9.75 2.18
CA ALA A 86 3.40 -8.76 3.24
C ALA A 86 3.86 -9.28 4.62
N GLU A 87 4.69 -10.32 4.63
CA GLU A 87 5.28 -10.85 5.86
C GLU A 87 6.22 -9.80 6.50
N PRO A 88 6.03 -9.42 7.77
CA PRO A 88 6.94 -8.52 8.46
C PRO A 88 8.33 -9.18 8.58
N ARG A 89 9.34 -8.55 7.98
CA ARG A 89 10.74 -8.96 8.17
C ARG A 89 11.38 -7.99 9.16
N THR A 90 11.73 -8.49 10.34
CA THR A 90 12.56 -7.74 11.27
C THR A 90 14.01 -7.78 10.76
N SER A 91 14.68 -6.64 10.63
CA SER A 91 16.12 -6.57 10.31
C SER A 91 17.03 -7.02 11.46
N ILE A 92 16.64 -8.05 12.22
CA ILE A 92 17.58 -8.77 13.09
C ILE A 92 18.33 -9.70 12.15
N GLY A 93 19.54 -9.29 11.75
CA GLY A 93 20.43 -10.11 10.94
C GLY A 93 20.69 -11.47 11.59
N PRO A 94 21.14 -12.49 10.83
CA PRO A 94 21.49 -13.75 11.43
C PRO A 94 22.66 -13.53 12.40
N THR A 95 22.45 -13.78 13.70
CA THR A 95 23.50 -14.48 14.43
C THR A 95 23.63 -15.82 13.74
N SER A 96 24.77 -16.03 13.08
CA SER A 96 25.16 -17.33 12.56
C SER A 96 25.21 -18.32 13.74
N GLU A 97 24.15 -19.07 13.96
CA GLU A 97 24.21 -20.30 14.75
C GLU A 97 24.08 -21.46 13.77
N GLY A 98 25.21 -22.12 13.57
CA GLY A 98 25.30 -23.31 12.75
C GLY A 98 24.55 -24.47 13.38
N THR A 99 24.17 -25.42 12.55
CA THR A 99 24.10 -26.82 12.93
C THR A 99 24.50 -27.64 11.71
N ASP A 100 25.69 -28.24 11.84
CA ASP A 100 26.07 -29.43 11.10
C ASP A 100 25.01 -30.51 11.35
N GLU A 101 24.48 -31.10 10.29
CA GLU A 101 23.87 -32.44 10.37
C GLU A 101 24.78 -33.43 9.65
N LYS A 102 25.47 -34.25 10.44
CA LYS A 102 25.85 -35.61 10.07
C LYS A 102 25.61 -36.53 11.26
#